data_AF-A0A2R6A9H5-F1
#
_entry.id   AF-A0A2R6A9H5-F1
#
_cell.length_a   1.000
_cell.length_b   1.000
_cell.length_c   1.000
_cell.angle_alpha   90.00
_cell.angle_beta   90.00
_cell.angle_gamma   90.00
#
_symmetry.space_group_name_H-M   'P 1'
#
loop_
_entity.id
_entity.type
_entity.pdbx_description
1 polymer ?
#
loop_
_entity_poly.entity_id
_entity_poly.type
_entity_poly.pdbx_seq_one_letter_code
_entity_poly.pdbx_strand_id
1 'polypeptide(L)'
;MDLNSVFPRELVTVLVVLFGSLCFALFYFRVRSWKVPFYPFYVVSQRSFKVFVENFLLLKRVGLWCEERAHTLSRALVLYGFFALFVCSVANYALNTSALTPLKPQNPLAILSDASSALVFFGGFSLLLRRLLNKRRREVTHADVWCVQALLSVFGATGALYPFFGGFVGITLYALHFVFLFLLLLVAPFTELAFLVWKGSFLIYKESRVSA
;
A
#
# COMPACT_ATOMS: atom_id res chain seq x y z
N MET A 1 -10.73 22.51 -18.30
CA MET A 1 -11.91 21.68 -17.97
C MET A 1 -11.96 21.59 -16.46
N ASP A 2 -12.99 22.16 -15.84
CA ASP A 2 -13.14 22.09 -14.38
C ASP A 2 -13.52 20.67 -13.97
N LEU A 3 -12.60 19.95 -13.32
CA LEU A 3 -12.84 18.62 -12.75
C LEU A 3 -14.05 18.61 -11.80
N ASN A 4 -14.36 19.74 -11.17
CA ASN A 4 -15.54 19.94 -10.32
C ASN A 4 -16.87 19.74 -11.06
N SER A 5 -16.90 20.01 -12.37
CA SER A 5 -18.11 19.82 -13.19
C SER A 5 -18.32 18.36 -13.60
N VAL A 6 -17.25 17.56 -13.59
CA VAL A 6 -17.27 16.17 -14.06
C VAL A 6 -17.43 15.18 -12.89
N PHE A 7 -16.85 15.47 -11.73
CA PHE A 7 -16.93 14.63 -10.54
C PHE A 7 -17.29 15.45 -9.30
N PRO A 8 -18.59 15.54 -8.93
CA PRO A 8 -18.99 16.23 -7.72
C PRO A 8 -18.39 15.53 -6.50
N ARG A 9 -17.95 16.33 -5.52
CA ARG A 9 -17.24 15.85 -4.31
C ARG A 9 -18.02 14.75 -3.59
N GLU A 10 -19.34 14.91 -3.50
CA GLU A 10 -20.29 13.92 -2.95
C GLU A 10 -20.14 12.54 -3.62
N LEU A 11 -20.09 12.50 -4.96
CA LEU A 11 -19.94 11.26 -5.71
C LEU A 11 -18.60 10.59 -5.44
N VAL A 12 -17.52 11.37 -5.37
CA VAL A 12 -16.18 10.85 -5.04
C VAL A 12 -16.19 10.25 -3.64
N THR A 13 -16.76 10.92 -2.66
CA THR A 13 -16.86 10.41 -1.29
C THR A 13 -17.69 9.13 -1.22
N VAL A 14 -18.84 9.08 -1.89
CA VAL A 14 -19.68 7.86 -1.94
C VAL A 14 -18.93 6.70 -2.58
N LEU A 15 -18.24 6.92 -3.71
CA LEU A 15 -17.45 5.89 -4.36
C LEU A 15 -16.31 5.38 -3.47
N VAL A 16 -15.61 6.28 -2.77
CA VAL A 16 -14.53 5.91 -1.84
C VAL A 16 -15.07 5.09 -0.67
N VAL A 17 -16.22 5.46 -0.09
CA VAL A 17 -16.84 4.73 1.01
C VAL A 17 -17.32 3.35 0.56
N LEU A 18 -18.05 3.28 -0.56
CA LEU A 18 -18.54 2.01 -1.11
C LEU A 18 -17.36 1.08 -1.44
N PHE A 19 -16.32 1.60 -2.09
CA PHE A 19 -15.15 0.81 -2.45
C PHE A 19 -14.36 0.36 -1.21
N GLY A 20 -14.14 1.27 -0.25
CA GLY A 20 -13.52 0.92 1.03
C GLY A 20 -14.27 -0.19 1.76
N SER A 21 -15.61 -0.11 1.76
CA SER A 21 -16.46 -1.15 2.34
C SER A 21 -16.36 -2.49 1.59
N LEU A 22 -16.28 -2.47 0.26
CA LEU A 22 -16.11 -3.67 -0.56
C LEU A 22 -14.75 -4.33 -0.30
N CYS A 23 -13.65 -3.56 -0.33
CA CYS A 23 -12.32 -4.06 0.00
C CYS A 23 -12.27 -4.66 1.40
N PHE A 24 -12.88 -3.99 2.38
CA PHE A 24 -12.97 -4.49 3.75
C PHE A 24 -13.78 -5.78 3.83
N ALA A 25 -14.91 -5.86 3.12
CA ALA A 25 -15.74 -7.06 3.07
C ALA A 25 -14.97 -8.24 2.43
N LEU A 26 -14.31 -8.02 1.29
CA LEU A 26 -13.48 -9.05 0.63
C LEU A 26 -12.34 -9.53 1.54
N PHE A 27 -11.67 -8.60 2.22
CA PHE A 27 -10.65 -8.93 3.22
C PHE A 27 -11.22 -9.76 4.38
N TYR A 28 -12.37 -9.34 4.94
CA TYR A 28 -13.03 -10.07 6.01
C TYR A 28 -13.44 -11.49 5.60
N PHE A 29 -14.07 -11.66 4.43
CA PHE A 29 -14.43 -12.97 3.89
C PHE A 29 -13.20 -13.84 3.65
N ARG A 30 -12.12 -13.25 3.12
CA ARG A 30 -10.86 -13.95 2.88
C ARG A 30 -10.22 -14.43 4.18
N VAL A 31 -10.13 -13.58 5.19
CA VAL A 31 -9.62 -13.96 6.51
C VAL A 31 -10.48 -15.06 7.15
N ARG A 32 -11.81 -14.95 7.03
CA ARG A 32 -12.72 -15.99 7.54
C ARG A 32 -12.51 -17.34 6.83
N SER A 33 -12.20 -17.33 5.53
CA SER A 33 -11.90 -18.56 4.76
C SER A 33 -10.68 -19.32 5.29
N TRP A 34 -9.75 -18.64 5.96
CA TRP A 34 -8.56 -19.26 6.53
C TRP A 34 -8.83 -20.04 7.83
N LYS A 35 -10.04 -19.93 8.41
CA LYS A 35 -10.40 -20.57 9.69
C LYS A 35 -9.42 -20.24 10.83
N VAL A 36 -8.78 -19.07 10.77
CA VAL A 36 -7.86 -18.57 11.80
C VAL A 36 -8.55 -17.49 12.64
N PRO A 37 -8.21 -17.37 13.94
CA PRO A 37 -8.67 -16.25 14.73
C PRO A 37 -8.04 -14.94 14.21
N PHE A 38 -8.85 -13.89 14.07
CA PHE A 38 -8.45 -12.56 13.62
C PHE A 38 -8.96 -11.51 14.59
N TYR A 39 -8.05 -10.66 15.10
CA TYR A 39 -8.33 -9.66 16.13
C TYR A 39 -7.89 -8.27 15.66
N PRO A 40 -8.62 -7.63 14.72
CA PRO A 40 -8.20 -6.37 14.10
C PRO A 40 -8.15 -5.18 15.06
N PHE A 41 -8.86 -5.26 16.19
CA PHE A 41 -9.09 -4.13 17.11
C PHE A 41 -8.85 -4.51 18.57
N TYR A 42 -7.87 -5.36 18.88
CA TYR A 42 -7.52 -5.61 20.28
C TYR A 42 -6.91 -4.34 20.89
N VAL A 43 -7.29 -4.00 22.12
CA VAL A 43 -6.84 -2.79 22.83
C VAL A 43 -5.31 -2.78 22.88
N VAL A 44 -4.72 -1.85 22.11
CA VAL A 44 -3.27 -1.71 21.99
C VAL A 44 -2.75 -1.05 23.26
N SER A 45 -2.23 -1.84 24.19
CA SER A 45 -1.43 -1.30 25.29
C SER A 45 -0.17 -0.60 24.74
N GLN A 46 0.42 0.35 25.46
CA GLN A 46 1.68 1.01 25.02
C GLN A 46 2.78 -0.01 24.66
N ARG A 47 2.80 -1.16 25.36
CA ARG A 47 3.73 -2.27 25.08
C ARG A 47 3.42 -2.95 23.74
N SER A 48 2.15 -3.17 23.44
CA SER A 48 1.69 -3.73 22.16
C SER A 48 2.04 -2.82 20.98
N PHE A 49 1.96 -1.50 21.19
CA PHE A 49 2.39 -0.52 20.18
C PHE A 49 3.91 -0.60 19.93
N LYS A 50 4.72 -0.71 20.99
CA LYS A 50 6.17 -0.91 20.85
C LYS A 50 6.50 -2.19 20.06
N VAL A 51 5.81 -3.29 20.34
CA VAL A 51 5.97 -4.56 19.61
C VAL A 51 5.54 -4.42 18.15
N PHE A 52 4.46 -3.70 17.86
CA PHE A 52 4.04 -3.39 16.48
C PHE A 52 5.12 -2.57 15.73
N VAL A 53 5.61 -1.50 16.34
CA VAL A 53 6.66 -0.66 15.75
C VAL A 53 7.93 -1.48 15.50
N GLU A 54 8.40 -2.26 16.49
CA GLU A 54 9.64 -3.01 16.36
C GLU A 54 9.57 -4.18 15.37
N ASN A 55 8.44 -4.88 15.32
CA ASN A 55 8.32 -6.09 14.51
C ASN A 55 7.74 -5.85 13.11
N PHE A 56 6.80 -4.90 12.99
CA PHE A 56 6.10 -4.61 11.75
C PHE A 56 6.74 -3.45 10.99
N LEU A 57 6.94 -2.30 11.66
CA LEU A 57 7.54 -1.12 11.00
C LEU A 57 9.05 -1.29 10.82
N LEU A 58 9.80 -1.65 11.87
CA LEU A 58 11.25 -1.82 11.79
C LEU A 58 11.69 -3.16 11.16
N LEU A 59 10.73 -4.00 10.74
CA LEU A 59 10.96 -5.31 10.10
C LEU A 59 11.89 -6.27 10.88
N LYS A 60 12.15 -6.06 12.19
CA LYS A 60 13.17 -6.81 12.95
C LYS A 60 12.93 -8.32 13.00
N ARG A 61 11.67 -8.78 13.09
CA ARG A 61 11.35 -10.23 13.06
C ARG A 61 10.86 -10.73 11.71
N VAL A 62 10.27 -9.86 10.87
CA VAL A 62 9.76 -10.24 9.55
C VAL A 62 10.91 -10.42 8.53
N GLY A 63 12.02 -9.67 8.69
CA GLY A 63 13.22 -9.82 7.86
C GLY A 63 14.20 -10.92 8.29
N LEU A 64 14.00 -11.54 9.48
CA LEU A 64 14.93 -12.53 10.02
C LEU A 64 14.73 -13.96 9.46
N TRP A 65 13.67 -14.17 8.68
CA TRP A 65 13.36 -15.46 8.06
C TRP A 65 14.05 -15.56 6.70
N CYS A 66 15.34 -15.88 6.72
CA CYS A 66 16.14 -16.37 5.58
C CYS A 66 16.01 -15.58 4.25
N GLU A 67 16.05 -14.25 4.30
CA GLU A 67 16.06 -13.44 3.09
C GLU A 67 17.30 -12.54 2.96
N GLU A 68 17.92 -12.65 1.79
CA GLU A 68 18.98 -11.78 1.27
C GLU A 68 18.64 -10.30 1.47
N ARG A 69 19.62 -9.48 1.89
CA ARG A 69 19.43 -8.05 2.22
C ARG A 69 18.63 -7.27 1.19
N ALA A 70 18.86 -7.55 -0.11
CA ALA A 70 18.16 -6.91 -1.21
C ALA A 70 16.63 -7.10 -1.13
N HIS A 71 16.15 -8.27 -0.70
CA HIS A 71 14.73 -8.54 -0.59
C HIS A 71 14.06 -7.79 0.56
N THR A 72 14.71 -7.77 1.71
CA THR A 72 14.23 -7.03 2.89
C THR A 72 14.19 -5.53 2.60
N LEU A 73 15.22 -5.00 1.92
CA LEU A 73 15.25 -3.61 1.48
C LEU A 73 14.10 -3.31 0.50
N SER A 74 13.87 -4.17 -0.49
CA SER A 74 12.82 -3.98 -1.48
C SER A 74 11.42 -3.98 -0.84
N ARG A 75 11.18 -4.91 0.10
CA ARG A 75 9.94 -4.95 0.90
C ARG A 75 9.78 -3.69 1.77
N ALA A 76 10.87 -3.20 2.36
CA ALA A 76 10.88 -1.98 3.15
C ALA A 76 10.52 -0.75 2.32
N LEU A 77 11.08 -0.62 1.11
CA LEU A 77 10.77 0.48 0.17
C LEU A 77 9.28 0.52 -0.18
N VAL A 78 8.69 -0.65 -0.48
CA VAL A 78 7.24 -0.75 -0.73
C VAL A 78 6.45 -0.35 0.51
N LEU A 79 6.76 -0.92 1.67
CA LEU A 79 6.00 -0.67 2.90
C LEU A 79 6.05 0.81 3.32
N TYR A 80 7.25 1.38 3.40
CA TYR A 80 7.43 2.78 3.80
C TYR A 80 6.90 3.74 2.74
N GLY A 81 7.05 3.42 1.45
CA GLY A 81 6.47 4.21 0.36
C GLY A 81 4.94 4.25 0.44
N PHE A 82 4.28 3.11 0.66
CA PHE A 82 2.82 3.07 0.84
C PHE A 82 2.36 3.82 2.08
N PHE A 83 3.06 3.64 3.20
CA PHE A 83 2.71 4.31 4.45
C PHE A 83 2.88 5.83 4.32
N ALA A 84 3.97 6.29 3.72
CA ALA A 84 4.20 7.71 3.47
C ALA A 84 3.17 8.28 2.48
N LEU A 85 2.81 7.56 1.41
CA LEU A 85 1.72 7.94 0.50
C LEU A 85 0.39 8.09 1.22
N PHE A 86 0.05 7.14 2.09
CA PHE A 86 -1.17 7.18 2.88
C PHE A 86 -1.21 8.41 3.79
N VAL A 87 -0.14 8.66 4.55
CA VAL A 87 -0.03 9.84 5.42
C VAL A 87 -0.11 11.14 4.61
N CYS A 88 0.61 11.23 3.48
CA CYS A 88 0.57 12.40 2.61
C CYS A 88 -0.82 12.65 2.04
N SER A 89 -1.52 11.58 1.66
CA SER A 89 -2.88 11.65 1.11
C SER A 89 -3.88 12.13 2.17
N VAL A 90 -3.80 11.61 3.40
CA VAL A 90 -4.64 12.04 4.52
C VAL A 90 -4.36 13.50 4.90
N ALA A 91 -3.08 13.88 5.00
CA ALA A 91 -2.69 15.25 5.28
C ALA A 91 -3.15 16.20 4.17
N ASN A 92 -3.05 15.79 2.89
CA ASN A 92 -3.51 16.60 1.76
C ASN A 92 -5.03 16.76 1.82
N TYR A 93 -5.77 15.69 2.09
CA TYR A 93 -7.23 15.77 2.26
C TYR A 93 -7.64 16.70 3.41
N ALA A 94 -6.92 16.67 4.54
CA ALA A 94 -7.23 17.50 5.70
C ALA A 94 -6.88 18.98 5.50
N LEU A 95 -5.74 19.27 4.85
CA LEU A 95 -5.21 20.63 4.72
C LEU A 95 -5.67 21.35 3.45
N ASN A 96 -6.01 20.60 2.39
CA ASN A 96 -6.45 21.15 1.10
C ASN A 96 -7.99 21.23 1.07
N THR A 97 -8.54 22.30 1.62
CA THR A 97 -10.00 22.55 1.70
C THR A 97 -10.66 22.65 0.32
N SER A 98 -9.89 22.98 -0.72
CA SER A 98 -10.34 23.06 -2.11
C SER A 98 -10.47 21.70 -2.79
N ALA A 99 -9.96 20.61 -2.20
CA ALA A 99 -10.03 19.17 -2.55
C ALA A 99 -9.75 18.72 -4.00
N LEU A 100 -9.94 19.56 -5.00
CA LEU A 100 -9.85 19.28 -6.42
C LEU A 100 -8.74 20.07 -7.12
N THR A 101 -8.16 21.09 -6.47
CA THR A 101 -6.93 21.70 -6.96
C THR A 101 -5.73 20.84 -6.58
N PRO A 102 -4.99 20.30 -7.56
CA PRO A 102 -3.75 19.58 -7.29
C PRO A 102 -2.76 20.50 -6.56
N LEU A 103 -1.99 19.92 -5.65
CA LEU A 103 -0.94 20.65 -4.96
C LEU A 103 0.07 21.18 -5.98
N LYS A 104 0.55 22.40 -5.75
CA LYS A 104 1.66 22.94 -6.56
C LYS A 104 2.87 22.00 -6.41
N PRO A 105 3.65 21.75 -7.48
CA PRO A 105 4.82 20.86 -7.41
C PRO A 105 5.87 21.25 -6.35
N GLN A 106 5.90 22.54 -5.98
CA GLN A 106 6.81 23.08 -4.96
C GLN A 106 6.33 22.81 -3.52
N ASN A 107 5.10 22.31 -3.35
CA ASN A 107 4.58 22.01 -2.02
C ASN A 107 5.34 20.81 -1.43
N PRO A 108 5.83 20.89 -0.17
CA PRO A 108 6.57 19.80 0.44
C PRO A 108 5.76 18.49 0.49
N LEU A 109 4.43 18.58 0.62
CA LEU A 109 3.55 17.43 0.64
C LEU A 109 3.42 16.76 -0.73
N ALA A 110 3.47 17.55 -1.81
CA ALA A 110 3.49 17.02 -3.18
C ALA A 110 4.81 16.28 -3.43
N ILE A 111 5.95 16.91 -3.11
CA ILE A 111 7.28 16.30 -3.25
C ILE A 111 7.38 15.01 -2.45
N LEU A 112 6.85 15.00 -1.22
CA LEU A 112 6.88 13.82 -0.37
C LEU A 112 5.99 12.70 -0.92
N SER A 113 4.83 13.04 -1.49
CA SER A 113 3.95 12.08 -2.16
C SER A 113 4.62 11.48 -3.41
N ASP A 114 5.25 12.30 -4.24
CA ASP A 114 5.93 11.86 -5.46
C ASP A 114 7.15 10.99 -5.14
N ALA A 115 7.95 11.40 -4.15
CA ALA A 115 9.06 10.61 -3.64
C ALA A 115 8.59 9.26 -3.07
N SER A 116 7.46 9.26 -2.36
CA SER A 116 6.87 8.02 -1.82
C SER A 116 6.39 7.09 -2.93
N SER A 117 5.80 7.62 -4.01
CA SER A 117 5.46 6.86 -5.22
C SER A 117 6.71 6.24 -5.86
N ALA A 118 7.81 7.00 -5.93
CA ALA A 118 9.07 6.50 -6.44
C ALA A 118 9.65 5.36 -5.57
N LEU A 119 9.56 5.46 -4.24
CA LEU A 119 9.97 4.37 -3.34
C LEU A 119 9.15 3.09 -3.59
N VAL A 120 7.83 3.23 -3.78
CA VAL A 120 6.97 2.09 -4.15
C VAL A 120 7.38 1.50 -5.50
N PHE A 121 7.67 2.33 -6.49
CA PHE A 121 8.15 1.88 -7.80
C PHE A 121 9.45 1.07 -7.67
N PHE A 122 10.48 1.64 -7.05
CA PHE A 122 11.77 0.97 -6.91
C PHE A 122 11.66 -0.31 -6.08
N GLY A 123 10.86 -0.30 -5.02
CA GLY A 123 10.58 -1.49 -4.21
C GLY A 123 9.84 -2.59 -4.99
N GLY A 124 8.77 -2.25 -5.71
CA GLY A 124 8.03 -3.20 -6.54
C GLY A 124 8.86 -3.75 -7.69
N PHE A 125 9.58 -2.87 -8.39
CA PHE A 125 10.39 -3.21 -9.54
C PHE A 125 11.60 -4.07 -9.15
N SER A 126 12.28 -3.77 -8.05
CA SER A 126 13.39 -4.60 -7.55
C SER A 126 12.94 -6.00 -7.14
N LEU A 127 11.76 -6.14 -6.53
CA LEU A 127 11.16 -7.45 -6.25
C LEU A 127 10.88 -8.24 -7.53
N LEU A 128 10.30 -7.59 -8.53
CA LEU A 128 10.00 -8.18 -9.83
C LEU A 128 11.27 -8.60 -10.56
N LEU A 129 12.24 -7.69 -10.67
CA LEU A 129 13.52 -7.90 -11.35
C LEU A 129 14.29 -9.06 -10.71
N ARG A 130 14.31 -9.13 -9.38
CA ARG A 130 14.95 -10.25 -8.66
C ARG A 130 14.36 -11.60 -9.05
N ARG A 131 13.04 -11.69 -9.23
CA ARG A 131 12.39 -12.94 -9.66
C ARG A 131 12.64 -13.24 -11.13
N LEU A 132 12.70 -12.21 -11.98
CA LEU A 132 13.02 -12.37 -13.41
C LEU A 132 14.44 -12.91 -13.61
N LEU A 133 15.41 -12.39 -12.85
CA LEU A 133 16.82 -12.75 -12.96
C LEU A 133 17.15 -14.11 -12.32
N ASN A 134 16.42 -14.53 -11.27
CA ASN A 134 16.71 -15.78 -10.58
C ASN A 134 15.78 -16.92 -11.03
N LYS A 135 16.29 -17.80 -11.90
CA LYS A 135 15.55 -18.94 -12.48
C LYS A 135 14.87 -19.81 -11.41
N ARG A 136 15.58 -20.18 -10.34
CA ARG A 136 15.03 -20.99 -9.24
C ARG A 136 13.83 -20.31 -8.57
N ARG A 137 13.88 -18.98 -8.41
CA ARG A 137 12.74 -18.23 -7.85
C ARG A 137 11.60 -18.13 -8.85
N ARG A 138 11.89 -17.93 -10.14
CA ARG A 138 10.88 -17.82 -11.19
C ARG A 138 9.99 -19.06 -11.26
N GLU A 139 10.58 -20.26 -11.18
CA GLU A 139 9.89 -21.54 -11.28
C GLU A 139 8.93 -21.81 -10.11
N VAL A 140 9.23 -21.30 -8.92
CA VAL A 140 8.40 -21.50 -7.71
C VAL A 140 7.47 -20.31 -7.42
N THR A 141 7.50 -19.26 -8.24
CA THR A 141 6.68 -18.06 -7.99
C THR A 141 5.29 -18.24 -8.57
N HIS A 142 4.28 -18.15 -7.71
CA HIS A 142 2.86 -18.16 -8.10
C HIS A 142 2.46 -16.89 -8.87
N ALA A 143 1.44 -17.01 -9.73
CA ALA A 143 0.99 -15.94 -10.62
C ALA A 143 0.45 -14.70 -9.89
N ASP A 144 -0.13 -14.88 -8.71
CA ASP A 144 -0.59 -13.80 -7.83
C ASP A 144 0.57 -12.89 -7.39
N VAL A 145 1.71 -13.47 -7.02
CA VAL A 145 2.91 -12.71 -6.64
C VAL A 145 3.44 -11.88 -7.81
N TRP A 146 3.43 -12.44 -9.03
CA TRP A 146 3.79 -11.71 -10.25
C TRP A 146 2.85 -10.52 -10.49
N CYS A 147 1.55 -10.77 -10.41
CA CYS A 147 0.52 -9.76 -10.61
C CYS A 147 0.69 -8.59 -9.63
N VAL A 148 0.88 -8.88 -8.34
CA VAL A 148 1.04 -7.85 -7.30
C VAL A 148 2.30 -7.03 -7.49
N GLN A 149 3.45 -7.67 -7.77
CA GLN A 149 4.71 -6.95 -7.96
C GLN A 149 4.68 -6.08 -9.22
N ALA A 150 4.02 -6.55 -10.29
CA ALA A 150 3.77 -5.74 -11.48
C ALA A 150 2.85 -4.55 -11.18
N LEU A 151 1.73 -4.78 -10.48
CA LEU A 151 0.81 -3.71 -10.07
C LEU A 151 1.49 -2.66 -9.19
N LEU A 152 2.27 -3.08 -8.20
CA LEU A 152 3.06 -2.17 -7.35
C LEU A 152 4.01 -1.30 -8.18
N SER A 153 4.68 -1.92 -9.17
CA SER A 153 5.60 -1.22 -10.06
C SER A 153 4.85 -0.20 -10.91
N VAL A 154 3.75 -0.57 -11.57
CA VAL A 154 3.01 0.35 -12.45
C VAL A 154 2.32 1.46 -11.64
N PHE A 155 1.77 1.14 -10.47
CA PHE A 155 1.21 2.12 -9.53
C PHE A 155 2.25 3.16 -9.09
N GLY A 156 3.42 2.70 -8.65
CA GLY A 156 4.51 3.59 -8.25
C GLY A 156 5.03 4.44 -9.42
N ALA A 157 5.17 3.83 -10.60
CA ALA A 157 5.63 4.53 -11.81
C ALA A 157 4.65 5.62 -12.24
N THR A 158 3.35 5.30 -12.33
CA THR A 158 2.32 6.28 -12.69
C THR A 158 2.23 7.41 -11.66
N GLY A 159 2.36 7.10 -10.38
CA GLY A 159 2.37 8.09 -9.29
C GLY A 159 3.61 9.00 -9.29
N ALA A 160 4.77 8.46 -9.64
CA ALA A 160 5.99 9.25 -9.74
C ALA A 160 6.06 10.06 -11.05
N LEU A 161 5.45 9.56 -12.14
CA LEU A 161 5.61 10.15 -13.47
C LEU A 161 4.56 11.22 -13.78
N TYR A 162 3.31 11.09 -13.31
CA TYR A 162 2.25 12.04 -13.67
C TYR A 162 2.59 13.53 -13.45
N PRO A 163 3.37 13.95 -12.42
CA PRO A 163 3.69 15.37 -12.22
C PRO A 163 4.57 15.95 -13.34
N PHE A 164 5.32 15.10 -14.05
CA PHE A 164 6.22 15.52 -15.12
C PHE A 164 5.51 15.70 -16.47
N PHE A 165 4.27 15.24 -16.59
CA PHE A 165 3.50 15.32 -17.82
C PHE A 165 2.33 16.29 -17.67
N GLY A 166 2.25 17.28 -18.56
CA GLY A 166 1.11 18.17 -18.67
C GLY A 166 0.04 17.66 -19.63
N GLY A 167 -1.09 18.37 -19.70
CA GLY A 167 -2.13 18.15 -20.70
C GLY A 167 -2.78 16.76 -20.64
N PHE A 168 -3.13 16.21 -21.80
CA PHE A 168 -3.84 14.93 -21.92
C PHE A 168 -3.05 13.75 -21.34
N VAL A 169 -1.73 13.73 -21.51
CA VAL A 169 -0.85 12.66 -21.00
C VAL A 169 -0.85 12.65 -19.47
N GLY A 170 -0.70 13.83 -18.85
CA GLY A 170 -0.76 13.96 -17.38
C GLY A 170 -2.10 13.50 -16.80
N ILE A 171 -3.21 13.91 -17.41
CA ILE A 171 -4.56 13.49 -16.97
C ILE A 171 -4.72 11.97 -17.10
N THR A 172 -4.24 11.39 -18.19
CA THR A 172 -4.32 9.94 -18.42
C THR A 172 -3.48 9.18 -17.40
N LEU A 173 -2.25 9.62 -17.10
CA LEU A 173 -1.39 9.01 -16.07
C LEU A 173 -1.99 9.13 -14.67
N TYR A 174 -2.59 10.29 -14.35
CA TYR A 174 -3.29 10.49 -13.08
C TYR A 174 -4.49 9.55 -12.95
N ALA A 175 -5.31 9.42 -14.00
CA ALA A 175 -6.43 8.47 -14.00
C ALA A 175 -5.96 7.02 -13.87
N LEU A 176 -4.91 6.63 -14.62
CA LEU A 176 -4.31 5.30 -14.53
C LEU A 176 -3.76 5.01 -13.14
N HIS A 177 -3.12 5.99 -12.49
CA HIS A 177 -2.62 5.84 -11.12
C HIS A 177 -3.72 5.40 -10.16
N PHE A 178 -4.90 6.01 -10.21
CA PHE A 178 -6.04 5.57 -9.39
C PHE A 178 -6.54 4.19 -9.81
N VAL A 179 -6.64 3.89 -11.10
CA VAL A 179 -7.04 2.55 -11.57
C VAL A 179 -6.11 1.48 -11.00
N PHE A 180 -4.79 1.69 -11.03
CA PHE A 180 -3.83 0.76 -10.44
C PHE A 180 -3.91 0.70 -8.92
N LEU A 181 -4.16 1.82 -8.24
CA LEU A 181 -4.46 1.83 -6.81
C LEU A 181 -5.68 0.96 -6.49
N PHE A 182 -6.77 1.12 -7.25
CA PHE A 182 -7.99 0.33 -7.08
C PHE A 182 -7.75 -1.16 -7.30
N LEU A 183 -7.07 -1.52 -8.39
CA LEU A 183 -6.70 -2.91 -8.66
C LEU A 183 -5.82 -3.49 -7.55
N LEU A 184 -4.85 -2.71 -7.06
CA LEU A 184 -3.99 -3.14 -5.97
C LEU A 184 -4.80 -3.40 -4.69
N LEU A 185 -5.73 -2.51 -4.32
CA LEU A 185 -6.60 -2.68 -3.15
C LEU A 185 -7.57 -3.85 -3.30
N LEU A 186 -8.03 -4.14 -4.52
CA LEU A 186 -8.88 -5.29 -4.82
C LEU A 186 -8.11 -6.60 -4.71
N VAL A 187 -6.87 -6.63 -5.18
CA VAL A 187 -6.01 -7.82 -5.16
C VAL A 187 -5.41 -8.03 -3.76
N ALA A 188 -5.04 -6.97 -3.05
CA ALA A 188 -4.40 -6.98 -1.73
C ALA A 188 -4.91 -8.06 -0.75
N PRO A 189 -6.23 -8.24 -0.51
CA PRO A 189 -6.74 -9.27 0.40
C PRO A 189 -6.36 -10.70 -0.01
N PHE A 190 -6.14 -10.96 -1.29
CA PHE A 190 -5.82 -12.30 -1.81
C PHE A 190 -4.33 -12.63 -1.77
N THR A 191 -3.48 -11.66 -1.41
CA THR A 191 -2.02 -11.76 -1.49
C THR A 191 -1.36 -12.11 -0.15
N GLU A 192 -0.06 -12.34 -0.17
CA GLU A 192 0.79 -12.42 1.04
C GLU A 192 0.65 -11.18 1.96
N LEU A 193 0.19 -10.04 1.44
CA LEU A 193 -0.01 -8.83 2.24
C LEU A 193 -1.09 -9.03 3.32
N ALA A 194 -2.19 -9.72 2.98
CA ALA A 194 -3.23 -10.05 3.95
C ALA A 194 -2.71 -10.98 5.04
N PHE A 195 -1.82 -11.91 4.67
CA PHE A 195 -1.17 -12.80 5.62
C PHE A 195 -0.25 -12.03 6.57
N LEU A 196 0.46 -11.00 6.09
CA LEU A 196 1.27 -10.13 6.94
C LEU A 196 0.41 -9.34 7.94
N VAL A 197 -0.72 -8.77 7.50
CA VAL A 197 -1.66 -8.06 8.39
C VAL A 197 -2.21 -9.00 9.46
N TRP A 198 -2.65 -10.20 9.06
CA TRP A 198 -3.10 -11.23 9.99
C TRP A 198 -2.00 -11.62 10.99
N LYS A 199 -0.79 -11.94 10.51
CA LYS A 199 0.33 -12.36 11.36
C LYS A 199 0.76 -11.25 12.32
N GLY A 200 0.76 -9.99 11.87
CA GLY A 200 1.01 -8.82 12.70
C GLY A 200 -0.01 -8.72 13.84
N SER A 201 -1.31 -8.83 13.51
CA SER A 201 -2.39 -8.82 14.52
C SER A 201 -2.28 -10.00 15.50
N PHE A 202 -1.91 -11.19 15.03
CA PHE A 202 -1.74 -12.37 15.86
C PHE A 202 -0.56 -12.25 16.83
N LEU A 203 0.57 -11.69 16.38
CA LEU A 203 1.73 -11.47 17.25
C LEU A 203 1.41 -10.48 18.38
N ILE A 204 0.67 -9.42 18.05
CA ILE A 204 0.19 -8.44 19.05
C ILE A 204 -0.72 -9.14 20.07
N TYR A 205 -1.68 -9.93 19.60
CA TYR A 205 -2.57 -10.68 20.48
C TYR A 205 -1.80 -11.65 21.41
N LYS A 206 -0.86 -12.43 20.87
CA LYS A 206 -0.06 -13.37 21.66
C LYS A 206 0.71 -12.64 22.76
N GLU A 207 1.36 -11.52 22.44
CA GLU A 207 2.11 -10.72 23.42
C GLU A 207 1.18 -10.17 24.51
N SER A 208 0.00 -9.69 24.14
CA SER A 208 -0.98 -9.17 25.09
C SER A 208 -1.51 -10.23 26.07
N ARG A 209 -1.49 -11.51 25.69
CA ARG A 209 -1.94 -12.64 26.53
C ARG A 209 -0.85 -13.19 27.45
N VAL A 210 0.42 -13.05 27.09
CA VAL A 210 1.56 -13.44 27.94
C VAL A 210 1.77 -12.43 29.09
N SER A 211 1.18 -11.25 28.98
CA SER A 211 1.33 -10.14 29.92
C SER A 211 0.11 -9.91 30.84
N ALA A 212 -0.92 -10.75 30.74
CA ALA A 212 -2.08 -10.81 31.63
C ALA A 212 -1.99 -12.05 32.52
#